data_AF-A0A7W5YXC2-F1
#
_entry.id   AF-A0A7W5YXC2-F1
#
_cell.length_a   1.000
_cell.length_b   1.000
_cell.length_c   1.000
_cell.angle_alpha   90.00
_cell.angle_beta   90.00
_cell.angle_gamma   90.00
#
_symmetry.space_group_name_H-M   'P 1'
#
loop_
_entity.id
_entity.type
_entity.pdbx_description
1 polymer ?
#
loop_
_entity_poly.entity_id
_entity_poly.type
_entity_poly.pdbx_seq_one_letter_code
_entity_poly.pdbx_strand_id
1 'polypeptide(L)' 'MIAAATQTDEPQFDQVASALDLFDGDARATIGALLAELQFVRKQLALCEAGMSVGFTRGWVPSFESEGGSNV' A
#
# COMPACT_ATOMS: atom_id res chain seq x y z
N MET A 1 25.35 23.15 -8.84
CA MET A 1 25.45 22.41 -7.55
C MET A 1 24.34 21.38 -7.54
N ILE A 2 24.70 20.10 -7.66
CA ILE A 2 23.74 18.98 -7.67
C ILE A 2 23.69 18.48 -6.23
N ALA A 3 22.55 18.65 -5.57
CA ALA A 3 22.35 18.13 -4.22
C ALA A 3 22.34 16.60 -4.31
N ALA A 4 23.38 15.98 -3.78
CA ALA A 4 23.45 14.54 -3.61
C ALA A 4 22.30 14.10 -2.69
N ALA A 5 21.36 13.32 -3.21
CA ALA A 5 20.38 12.63 -2.39
C ALA A 5 21.16 11.72 -1.43
N THR A 6 21.06 12.00 -0.14
CA THR A 6 21.61 11.16 0.93
C THR A 6 20.90 9.82 0.86
N GLN A 7 21.59 8.83 0.31
CA GLN A 7 21.18 7.43 0.35
C GLN A 7 21.46 6.97 1.78
N THR A 8 20.46 7.15 2.65
CA THR A 8 20.50 6.65 4.01
C THR A 8 20.45 5.13 3.93
N ASP A 9 21.57 4.51 4.27
CA ASP A 9 21.72 3.06 4.44
C ASP A 9 20.95 2.67 5.71
N GLU A 10 19.62 2.68 5.62
CA GLU A 10 18.73 2.10 6.62
C GLU A 10 18.92 0.59 6.57
N PRO A 11 19.05 -0.11 7.71
CA PRO A 11 19.09 -1.57 7.71
C PRO A 11 17.89 -2.06 6.91
N GLN A 12 18.14 -2.81 5.84
CA GLN A 12 17.11 -3.26 4.91
C GLN A 12 16.13 -4.16 5.68
N PHE A 13 15.11 -3.54 6.26
CA PHE A 13 14.13 -4.20 7.10
C PHE A 13 13.36 -5.17 6.20
N ASP A 14 13.53 -6.46 6.46
CA ASP A 14 12.80 -7.49 5.75
C ASP A 14 11.34 -7.48 6.24
N GLN A 15 10.53 -6.70 5.54
CA GLN A 15 9.10 -6.55 5.80
C GLN A 15 8.37 -7.90 5.72
N VAL A 16 8.85 -8.82 4.87
CA VAL A 16 8.23 -10.15 4.72
C VAL A 16 8.56 -11.01 5.93
N ALA A 17 9.83 -11.06 6.35
CA ALA A 17 10.22 -11.77 7.56
C ALA A 17 9.49 -11.23 8.79
N SER A 18 9.40 -9.90 8.94
CA SER A 18 8.67 -9.30 10.06
C SER A 18 7.17 -9.60 10.03
N ALA A 19 6.55 -9.65 8.84
CA ALA A 19 5.14 -10.01 8.70
C ALA A 19 4.91 -11.50 8.98
N LEU A 20 5.85 -12.37 8.63
CA LEU A 20 5.79 -13.80 8.92
C LEU A 20 5.97 -14.08 10.42
N ASP A 21 6.89 -13.39 11.10
CA ASP A 21 7.12 -13.51 12.55
C ASP A 21 5.86 -13.16 13.35
N LEU A 22 5.02 -12.26 12.85
CA LEU A 22 3.76 -11.90 13.49
C LEU A 22 2.74 -13.05 13.54
N PHE A 23 2.90 -14.06 12.68
CA PHE A 23 2.02 -15.22 12.55
C PHE A 23 2.78 -16.54 12.74
N ASP A 24 3.83 -16.55 13.57
CA ASP A 24 4.64 -17.74 13.86
C ASP A 24 5.21 -18.42 12.59
N GLY A 25 5.46 -17.66 11.53
CA GLY A 25 5.93 -18.16 10.24
C GLY A 25 4.85 -18.80 9.35
N ASP A 26 3.57 -18.78 9.74
CA ASP A 26 2.48 -19.29 8.89
C ASP A 26 2.16 -18.31 7.76
N ALA A 27 2.77 -18.57 6.60
CA ALA A 27 2.56 -17.79 5.38
C ALA A 27 1.09 -17.69 4.96
N ARG A 28 0.24 -18.71 5.21
CA ARG A 28 -1.18 -18.65 4.84
C ARG A 28 -1.93 -17.70 5.76
N ALA A 29 -1.65 -17.75 7.06
CA ALA A 29 -2.22 -16.81 8.03
C ALA A 29 -1.78 -15.37 7.73
N THR A 30 -0.49 -15.14 7.44
CA THR A 30 0.02 -13.82 7.06
C THR A 30 -0.66 -13.27 5.80
N ILE A 31 -0.73 -14.07 4.72
CA ILE A 31 -1.39 -13.64 3.47
C ILE A 31 -2.88 -13.35 3.72
N GLY A 32 -3.56 -14.20 4.49
CA GLY A 32 -4.96 -13.99 4.86
C GLY A 32 -5.18 -12.67 5.59
N ALA A 33 -4.31 -12.35 6.56
CA ALA A 33 -4.37 -11.10 7.30
C ALA A 33 -4.10 -9.87 6.41
N LEU A 34 -3.08 -9.92 5.55
CA LEU A 34 -2.75 -8.83 4.62
C LEU A 34 -3.88 -8.58 3.61
N LEU A 35 -4.52 -9.64 3.10
CA LEU A 35 -5.69 -9.50 2.24
C LEU A 35 -6.87 -8.87 2.98
N ALA A 36 -7.11 -9.25 4.24
CA ALA A 36 -8.17 -8.64 5.05
C ALA A 36 -7.92 -7.14 5.28
N GLU A 37 -6.67 -6.77 5.62
CA GLU A 37 -6.27 -5.39 5.81
C GLU A 37 -6.40 -4.57 4.52
N LEU A 38 -5.95 -5.13 3.38
CA LEU A 38 -6.12 -4.49 2.08
C LEU A 38 -7.60 -4.22 1.77
N GLN A 39 -8.48 -5.18 2.04
CA GLN A 39 -9.92 -4.99 1.85
C GLN A 39 -10.49 -3.92 2.79
N PHE A 40 -9.99 -3.83 4.02
CA PHE A 40 -10.36 -2.77 4.95
C PHE A 40 -9.95 -1.38 4.42
N VAL A 41 -8.71 -1.21 4.00
CA VAL A 41 -8.20 0.06 3.44
C VAL A 41 -8.98 0.48 2.20
N ARG A 42 -9.31 -0.46 1.30
CA ARG A 42 -10.13 -0.17 0.11
C ARG A 42 -11.53 0.32 0.46
N LYS A 43 -12.16 -0.24 1.50
CA LYS A 43 -13.46 0.23 2.00
C LYS A 43 -13.36 1.64 2.60
N GLN A 44 -12.29 1.94 3.34
CA GLN A 44 -12.05 3.28 3.87
C GLN A 44 -11.88 4.29 2.73
N LEU A 45 -11.13 3.92 1.68
CA LEU A 45 -10.97 4.78 0.51
C LEU A 45 -12.32 5.06 -0.19
N ALA A 46 -13.13 4.02 -0.40
CA ALA A 46 -14.45 4.18 -1.01
C ALA A 46 -15.39 5.04 -0.15
N LEU A 47 -15.33 4.91 1.17
CA LEU A 47 -16.09 5.74 2.10
C LEU A 47 -15.64 7.21 2.03
N CYS A 48 -14.33 7.45 2.02
CA CYS A 48 -13.76 8.78 1.85
C CYS A 48 -14.19 9.40 0.52
N GLU A 49 -14.10 8.64 -0.58
CA GLU A 49 -14.54 9.09 -1.91
C GLU A 49 -16.02 9.48 -1.92
N ALA A 50 -16.89 8.65 -1.31
CA ALA A 50 -18.32 8.94 -1.20
C ALA A 50 -18.64 10.15 -0.30
N GLY A 51 -17.83 10.38 0.74
CA GLY A 51 -17.98 11.49 1.67
C GLY A 51 -17.38 12.81 1.18
N MET A 52 -16.45 12.77 0.23
CA MET A 52 -15.85 13.95 -0.38
C MET A 52 -16.82 14.56 -1.42
N SER A 53 -17.18 15.83 -1.23
CA SER A 53 -17.93 16.55 -2.27
C SER A 53 -17.03 16.85 -3.48
N VAL A 54 -17.62 16.95 -4.67
CA VAL A 54 -16.92 17.37 -5.91
C VAL A 54 -16.16 18.70 -5.72
N GLY A 55 -16.64 19.57 -4.82
CA GLY A 55 -16.00 20.83 -4.46
C GLY A 55 -14.77 20.70 -3.56
N PHE A 56 -14.69 19.65 -2.72
CA PHE A 56 -13.57 19.44 -1.80
C PHE A 56 -12.33 18.88 -2.52
N THR A 57 -12.51 17.97 -3.48
CA THR A 57 -11.44 17.37 -4.28
C THR A 57 -11.24 18.01 -5.65
N ARG A 58 -12.03 19.04 -5.99
CA ARG A 58 -12.05 19.68 -7.33
C ARG A 58 -12.18 18.68 -8.49
N GLY A 59 -12.94 17.61 -8.27
CA GLY A 59 -13.17 16.56 -9.27
C GLY A 59 -12.03 15.56 -9.44
N TRP A 60 -11.03 15.53 -8.54
CA TRP A 60 -10.05 14.45 -8.51
C TRP A 60 -10.69 13.14 -8.05
N VAL A 61 -10.41 12.05 -8.75
CA VAL A 61 -10.91 10.69 -8.49
C VAL A 61 -9.71 9.75 -8.36
N PRO A 62 -9.66 8.87 -7.34
CA PRO A 62 -8.55 7.92 -7.19
C PRO A 62 -8.49 6.95 -8.37
N SER A 63 -7.34 6.85 -9.02
CA SER A 63 -7.05 5.83 -10.03
C SER A 63 -6.04 4.82 -9.50
N PHE A 64 -6.33 3.53 -9.64
CA PHE A 64 -5.35 2.48 -9.36
C PHE A 64 -4.33 2.42 -10.51
N GLU A 65 -3.10 2.83 -10.23
CA GLU A 65 -1.98 2.58 -11.14
C GLU A 65 -1.52 1.13 -10.91
N SER A 66 -1.93 0.23 -11.80
CA SER A 66 -1.39 -1.13 -11.82
C SER A 66 -0.07 -1.08 -12.58
N GLU A 67 1.04 -1.20 -11.87
CA GLU A 67 2.36 -1.44 -12.47
C GLU A 67 2.40 -2.89 -13.00
N GLY A 68 1.63 -3.14 -14.06
CA GLY A 68 1.39 -4.46 -14.63
C GLY A 68 1.05 -4.41 -16.12
N GLY A 69 1.50 -3.36 -16.80
CA GLY A 69 1.36 -3.20 -18.25
C GLY A 69 2.53 -3.83 -19.01
N SER A 70 2.30 -5.02 -19.55
CA SER A 70 2.93 -5.56 -20.78
C SER A 70 4.43 -5.91 -20.75
N ASN A 71 4.72 -7.19 -20.55
CA ASN A 71 5.57 -7.97 -21.47
C ASN A 71 5.12 -9.44 -21.41
N VAL A 72 4.19 -9.78 -22.30
CA VAL A 72 4.00 -11.12 -22.86
C VAL A 72 4.85 -11.20 -24.12
#